data_AF-A0A2N5AB18-F1
#
_entry.id   AF-A0A2N5AB18-F1
#
_cell.length_a   1.000
_cell.length_b   1.000
_cell.length_c   1.000
_cell.angle_alpha   90.00
_cell.angle_beta   90.00
_cell.angle_gamma   90.00
#
_symmetry.space_group_name_H-M   'P 1'
#
loop_
_entity.id
_entity.type
_entity.pdbx_description
1 polymer ?
#
loop_
_entity_poly.entity_id
_entity_poly.type
_entity_poly.pdbx_seq_one_letter_code
_entity_poly.pdbx_strand_id
1 'polypeptide(L)' 'VLRLDQEGRPYNEGEQVVIGGNERYVSVCRKHYKEALSVGSLTQVQNQRYSC' A
#
# COMPACT_ATOMS: atom_id res chain seq x y z
N VAL A 1 -0.12 -6.51 -6.12
CA VAL A 1 0.92 -5.96 -5.22
C VAL A 1 0.62 -4.48 -4.99
N LEU A 2 0.79 -3.98 -3.76
CA LEU A 2 0.56 -2.57 -3.43
C LEU A 2 1.92 -1.89 -3.24
N ARG A 3 2.09 -0.68 -3.82
CA ARG A 3 3.27 0.16 -3.63
C ARG A 3 3.01 1.11 -2.45
N LEU A 4 3.91 1.09 -1.48
CA LEU A 4 3.86 1.95 -0.31
C LEU A 4 5.00 2.96 -0.33
N ASP A 5 4.71 4.16 0.14
CA ASP A 5 5.71 5.16 0.48
C ASP A 5 6.41 4.84 1.83
N GLN A 6 7.27 5.75 2.28
CA GLN A 6 8.00 5.60 3.54
C GLN A 6 7.09 5.65 4.78
N GLU A 7 5.91 6.27 4.66
CA GLU A 7 4.92 6.40 5.72
C GLU A 7 3.90 5.24 5.72
N GLY A 8 4.03 4.28 4.79
CA GLY A 8 3.11 3.16 4.66
C GLY A 8 1.77 3.52 4.00
N ARG A 9 1.72 4.65 3.29
CA ARG A 9 0.56 5.07 2.52
C ARG A 9 0.63 4.50 1.10
N PRO A 10 -0.51 4.08 0.52
CA PRO A 10 -0.55 3.58 -0.83
C PRO A 10 -0.26 4.70 -1.82
N TYR A 11 0.80 4.50 -2.61
CA TYR A 11 1.24 5.44 -3.62
C TYR A 11 0.53 5.16 -4.96
N ASN A 12 -0.25 6.13 -5.45
CA ASN A 12 -1.09 6.01 -6.66
C ASN A 12 -0.68 6.93 -7.81
N GLU A 13 0.30 7.83 -7.62
CA GLU A 13 0.69 8.80 -8.64
C GLU A 13 1.69 8.22 -9.66
N GLY A 14 1.38 8.48 -10.93
CA GLY A 14 2.00 7.88 -12.11
C GLY A 14 3.02 8.76 -12.80
N GLU A 15 3.88 9.47 -12.07
CA GLU A 15 4.95 10.24 -12.69
C GLU A 15 6.31 9.98 -12.04
N GLN A 16 7.24 9.56 -12.90
CA GLN A 16 8.68 9.41 -12.75
C GLN A 16 9.23 8.32 -11.81
N VAL A 17 9.87 7.32 -12.43
CA VAL A 17 10.74 6.34 -11.78
C VAL A 17 12.01 7.06 -11.32
N VAL A 18 11.96 7.73 -10.17
CA VAL A 18 13.18 8.12 -9.45
C VAL A 18 13.78 6.82 -8.92
N ILE A 19 14.82 6.32 -9.58
CA ILE A 19 15.61 5.15 -9.16
C ILE A 19 16.35 5.56 -7.88
N GLY A 20 15.65 5.50 -6.74
CA GLY A 20 16.16 6.02 -5.47
C GLY A 20 15.08 6.29 -4.41
N GLY A 21 13.94 5.62 -4.46
CA GLY A 21 12.91 5.69 -3.43
C GLY A 21 12.90 4.43 -2.57
N ASN A 22 12.77 4.57 -1.24
CA ASN A 22 12.51 3.47 -0.30
C ASN A 22 11.08 2.91 -0.48
N GLU A 23 10.71 2.53 -1.71
CA GLU A 23 9.40 1.98 -2.02
C GLU A 23 9.30 0.53 -1.52
N ARG A 24 8.24 0.24 -0.78
CA ARG A 24 7.99 -1.11 -0.27
C ARG A 24 6.83 -1.73 -1.03
N TYR A 25 7.05 -2.92 -1.57
CA TYR A 25 6.01 -3.72 -2.22
C TYR A 25 5.46 -4.74 -1.23
N VAL A 26 4.15 -4.68 -1.00
CA VAL A 26 3.46 -5.63 -0.11
C VAL A 26 2.43 -6.44 -0.89
N SER A 27 2.47 -7.76 -0.70
CA SER A 27 1.47 -8.67 -1.21
C SER A 27 0.23 -8.62 -0.32
N VAL A 28 -0.91 -8.29 -0.91
CA VAL A 28 -2.21 -8.21 -0.23
C VAL A 28 -3.29 -8.82 -1.13
N CYS A 29 -4.37 -9.32 -0.53
CA CYS A 29 -5.52 -9.81 -1.28
C CYS A 29 -6.28 -8.65 -1.98
N ARG A 30 -7.15 -8.99 -2.93
CA ARG A 30 -7.89 -7.98 -3.73
C ARG A 30 -8.75 -7.05 -2.86
N LYS A 31 -9.28 -7.55 -1.74
CA LYS A 31 -10.08 -6.77 -0.79
C LYS A 31 -9.24 -5.69 -0.12
N HIS A 32 -8.14 -6.08 0.52
CA HIS A 32 -7.26 -5.15 1.23
C HIS A 32 -6.54 -4.18 0.29
N TYR A 33 -6.29 -4.55 -0.96
CA TYR A 33 -5.78 -3.61 -1.96
C TYR A 33 -6.75 -2.43 -2.17
N LYS A 34 -8.04 -2.72 -2.42
CA LYS A 34 -9.06 -1.68 -2.61
C LYS A 34 -9.29 -0.86 -1.34
N GLU A 35 -9.30 -1.53 -0.20
CA GLU A 35 -9.51 -0.88 1.09
C GLU A 35 -8.35 0.03 1.45
N ALA A 36 -7.11 -0.41 1.25
CA ALA A 36 -5.93 0.42 1.47
C ALA A 36 -5.93 1.63 0.53
N LEU A 37 -6.30 1.47 -0.74
CA LEU A 37 -6.46 2.61 -1.66
C LEU A 37 -7.55 3.59 -1.21
N SER A 38 -8.64 3.11 -0.61
CA SER A 38 -9.73 3.96 -0.12
C SER A 38 -9.42 4.64 1.21
N VAL A 39 -8.68 3.98 2.10
CA VAL A 39 -8.35 4.45 3.45
C VAL A 39 -7.06 5.28 3.44
N GLY A 40 -6.15 5.03 2.51
CA GLY A 40 -4.84 5.69 2.45
C GLY A 40 -3.82 5.15 3.46
N SER A 41 -4.11 4.02 4.13
CA SER A 41 -3.21 3.40 5.11
C SER A 41 -3.35 1.88 5.09
N LEU A 42 -2.27 1.16 4.81
CA LEU A 42 -2.27 -0.31 4.81
C LEU A 42 -2.20 -0.91 6.22
N THR A 43 -1.51 -0.26 7.16
CA THR A 43 -1.42 -0.70 8.56
C THR A 43 -2.80 -0.75 9.23
N GLN A 44 -3.68 0.21 8.93
CA GLN A 44 -5.02 0.23 9.48
C GLN A 44 -5.90 -0.91 8.92
N VAL A 45 -5.72 -1.25 7.64
CA VAL A 45 -6.45 -2.32 6.96
C VAL A 45 -5.97 -3.70 7.42
N GLN A 46 -4.67 -3.88 7.66
CA GLN A 46 -4.12 -5.17 8.11
C GLN A 46 -4.45 -5.49 9.58
N ASN A 47 -4.52 -4.48 10.44
CA ASN A 47 -4.75 -4.68 11.88
C ASN A 47 -6.18 -5.11 12.20
N GLN A 48 -7.10 -5.01 11.24
CA GLN A 48 -8.53 -5.22 11.47
C GLN A 48 -9.00 -6.67 11.37
N ARG A 49 -8.09 -7.60 11.02
CA ARG A 49 -8.19 -9.05 11.25
C ARG A 49 -7.05 -9.72 10.49
N TYR A 50 -6.24 -10.51 11.19
CA TYR A 50 -5.27 -11.46 10.62
C TYR A 50 -5.94 -12.62 9.84
N SER A 51 -7.03 -12.34 9.13
CA SER A 51 -7.66 -13.23 8.17
C SER A 51 -7.73 -12.47 6.85
N CYS A 52 -6.64 -12.56 6.09
CA CYS A 52 -6.75 -12.51 4.64
C CYS A 52 -7.29 -13.84 4.15
#